data_AF-M0EXG4-F1
#
_entry.id   AF-M0EXG4-F1
#
_cell.length_a   1.000
_cell.length_b   1.000
_cell.length_c   1.000
_cell.angle_alpha   90.00
_cell.angle_beta   90.00
_cell.angle_gamma   90.00
#
_symmetry.space_group_name_H-M   'P 1'
#
loop_
_entity.id
_entity.type
_entity.pdbx_description
1 polymer ?
#
loop_
_entity_poly.entity_id
_entity_poly.type
_entity_poly.pdbx_seq_one_letter_code
_entity_poly.pdbx_strand_id
1 'polypeptide(L)' 'MTDPEDTYDCETCGTSVAVADARRSEPFGDLDPDTWQTLNCPRCGDRLATVLVGDE' A
#
# COMPACT_ATOMS: atom_id res chain seq x y z
N MET A 1 -6.03 10.59 -5.89
CA MET A 1 -5.79 9.28 -6.52
C MET A 1 -4.33 8.94 -6.29
N THR A 2 -4.02 7.79 -5.74
CA THR A 2 -2.63 7.30 -5.72
C THR A 2 -2.34 6.73 -7.10
N ASP A 3 -1.39 7.34 -7.80
CA ASP A 3 -0.99 6.86 -9.11
C ASP A 3 -0.26 5.51 -8.97
N PRO A 4 -0.47 4.51 -9.86
CA PRO A 4 0.26 3.26 -9.80
C PRO A 4 1.79 3.43 -9.94
N GLU A 5 2.26 4.58 -10.45
CA GLU A 5 3.67 4.95 -10.51
C GLU A 5 4.23 5.54 -9.20
N ASP A 6 3.38 5.81 -8.20
CA ASP A 6 3.82 6.30 -6.90
C ASP A 6 4.63 5.21 -6.17
N THR A 7 5.78 5.58 -5.62
CA THR A 7 6.72 4.68 -4.93
C THR A 7 6.85 5.04 -3.47
N TYR A 8 6.68 4.06 -2.59
CA TYR A 8 6.89 4.19 -1.16
C TYR A 8 8.25 3.64 -0.76
N ASP A 9 8.98 4.39 0.05
CA ASP A 9 10.20 3.89 0.66
C ASP A 9 9.88 3.13 1.96
N CYS A 10 10.39 1.91 2.04
CA CYS A 10 10.26 1.06 3.20
C CYS A 10 11.26 1.49 4.28
N GLU A 11 10.82 2.11 5.38
CA GLU A 11 11.72 2.53 6.46
C GLU A 11 12.43 1.33 7.15
N THR A 12 11.82 0.15 7.14
CA THR A 12 12.38 -1.08 7.73
C THR A 12 13.51 -1.68 6.89
N CYS A 13 13.45 -1.54 5.56
CA CYS A 13 14.30 -2.28 4.63
C CYS A 13 15.03 -1.39 3.61
N GLY A 14 14.75 -0.08 3.59
CA GLY A 14 15.32 0.93 2.69
C GLY A 14 15.06 0.65 1.21
N THR A 15 14.02 -0.12 0.89
CA THR A 15 13.65 -0.44 -0.49
C THR A 15 12.49 0.42 -0.93
N SER A 16 12.64 1.02 -2.11
CA SER A 16 11.57 1.73 -2.80
C SER A 16 10.65 0.73 -3.50
N VAL A 17 9.37 0.74 -3.17
CA VAL A 17 8.35 -0.18 -3.66
C VAL A 17 7.24 0.62 -4.34
N ALA A 18 6.93 0.28 -5.60
CA ALA A 18 5.83 0.92 -6.32
C ALA A 18 4.46 0.45 -5.77
N VAL A 19 3.43 1.28 -5.84
CA VAL A 19 2.05 0.92 -5.46
C VAL A 19 1.54 -0.31 -6.20
N ALA A 20 1.95 -0.47 -7.46
CA ALA A 20 1.61 -1.62 -8.28
C ALA A 20 2.28 -2.93 -7.80
N ASP A 21 3.48 -2.83 -7.20
CA ASP A 21 4.27 -3.97 -6.72
C ASP A 21 4.06 -4.26 -5.23
N ALA A 22 3.56 -3.26 -4.50
CA ALA A 22 3.29 -3.36 -3.07
C ALA A 22 2.23 -4.43 -2.76
N ARG A 23 2.44 -5.16 -1.67
CA ARG A 23 1.55 -6.20 -1.19
C ARG A 23 0.30 -5.55 -0.58
N ARG A 24 -0.81 -5.60 -1.32
CA ARG A 24 -2.12 -5.14 -0.85
C ARG A 24 -2.70 -6.14 0.15
N SER A 25 -3.11 -5.64 1.30
CA SER A 25 -3.84 -6.39 2.32
C SER A 25 -5.05 -5.60 2.78
N GLU A 26 -6.02 -6.33 3.34
CA GLU A 26 -7.21 -5.78 3.98
C GLU A 26 -6.86 -4.53 4.81
N PRO A 27 -7.66 -3.46 4.72
CA PRO A 27 -7.37 -2.23 5.41
C PRO A 27 -7.41 -2.47 6.92
N PHE A 28 -6.58 -1.73 7.65
CA PHE A 28 -6.55 -1.86 9.09
C PHE A 28 -7.77 -1.15 9.72
N GLY A 29 -8.62 -1.92 10.40
CA GLY A 29 -9.80 -1.42 11.13
C GLY A 29 -11.12 -1.61 10.39
N ASP A 30 -12.11 -0.76 10.70
CA ASP A 30 -13.46 -0.74 10.09
C ASP A 30 -13.52 0.04 8.77
N LEU A 31 -12.41 0.09 8.02
CA LEU A 31 -12.37 0.74 6.71
C LEU A 31 -12.87 -0.23 5.64
N ASP A 32 -13.63 0.27 4.67
CA ASP A 32 -14.14 -0.53 3.56
C ASP A 32 -12.97 -1.14 2.75
N PRO A 33 -12.85 -2.48 2.64
CA PRO A 33 -11.77 -3.14 1.91
C PRO A 33 -11.83 -2.95 0.40
N ASP A 34 -13.00 -2.55 -0.11
CA ASP A 34 -13.20 -2.23 -1.53
C ASP A 34 -12.63 -0.84 -1.87
N THR A 35 -12.67 0.08 -0.89
CA THR A 35 -12.30 1.48 -1.06
C THR A 35 -10.89 1.78 -0.56
N TRP A 36 -10.48 1.12 0.51
CA TRP A 36 -9.20 1.32 1.19
C TRP A 36 -8.38 0.03 1.19
N GLN A 37 -7.10 0.15 0.89
CA GLN A 37 -6.16 -0.97 0.96
C GLN A 37 -4.90 -0.53 1.70
N THR A 38 -4.33 -1.44 2.47
CA THR A 38 -3.02 -1.22 3.10
C THR A 38 -1.94 -1.80 2.21
N LEU A 39 -1.00 -0.96 1.80
CA LEU A 39 0.20 -1.34 1.09
C LEU A 39 1.25 -1.79 2.09
N ASN A 40 1.73 -3.01 1.90
CA ASN A 40 2.82 -3.58 2.67
C ASN A 40 4.00 -3.85 1.75
N CYS A 41 5.20 -3.77 2.30
CA CYS A 41 6.41 -4.06 1.57
C CYS A 41 6.45 -5.54 1.20
N PRO A 42 6.58 -5.90 -0.09
CA PRO A 42 6.66 -7.30 -0.52
C PRO A 42 7.96 -7.98 -0.07
N ARG A 43 8.96 -7.20 0.39
CA ARG A 43 10.26 -7.70 0.84
C ARG A 43 10.26 -8.12 2.31
N CYS A 44 9.77 -7.26 3.19
CA CYS A 44 9.82 -7.45 4.66
C CYS A 44 8.45 -7.61 5.31
N GLY A 45 7.36 -7.31 4.59
CA GLY A 45 5.99 -7.35 5.13
C GLY A 45 5.60 -6.13 5.97
N ASP A 46 6.47 -5.12 6.08
CA ASP A 46 6.18 -3.91 6.86
C ASP A 46 5.14 -3.03 6.17
N ARG A 47 4.40 -2.24 6.93
CA ARG A 47 3.36 -1.37 6.40
C ARG A 47 4.00 -0.13 5.78
N LEU A 48 3.71 0.09 4.50
CA LEU A 48 4.17 1.28 3.76
C LEU A 48 3.18 2.43 3.93
N ALA A 49 1.95 2.26 3.44
CA ALA A 49 0.93 3.30 3.43
C ALA A 49 -0.47 2.70 3.31
N THR A 50 -1.49 3.46 3.70
CA THR A 50 -2.89 3.11 3.43
C THR A 50 -3.38 4.02 2.31
N VAL A 51 -3.84 3.43 1.21
CA VAL A 51 -4.22 4.16 0.00
C VAL A 51 -5.67 3.87 -0.35
N LEU A 52 -6.31 4.86 -0.98
CA LEU A 52 -7.64 4.73 -1.56
C LEU A 52 -7.49 4.06 -2.94
N VAL A 53 -8.13 2.90 -3.12
CA VAL A 53 -8.10 2.12 -4.38
C VAL A 53 -9.43 2.15 -5.13
N GLY A 54 -10.51 2.63 -4.50
CA GLY A 54 -11.80 2.80 -5.15
C GLY A 54 -11.73 3.87 -6.24
N ASP A 55 -12.10 3.48 -7.46
CA ASP A 55 -12.41 4.37 -8.58
C ASP A 55 -13.87 4.82 -8.40
N GLU A 56 -14.14 6.13 -8.41
CA GLU A 56 -15.53 6.65 -8.42
C GLU A 56 -16.22 6.39 -9.77
#